data_AF-A0A8S1IYA7-F1
#
_entry.id   AF-A0A8S1IYA7-F1
#
_cell.length_a   1.000
_cell.length_b   1.000
_cell.length_c   1.000
_cell.angle_alpha   90.00
_cell.angle_beta   90.00
_cell.angle_gamma   90.00
#
_symmetry.space_group_name_H-M   'P 1'
#
loop_
_entity.id
_entity.type
_entity.pdbx_description
1 polymer ?
#
loop_
_entity_poly.entity_id
_entity_poly.type
_entity_poly.pdbx_seq_one_letter_code
_entity_poly.pdbx_strand_id
1 'polypeptide(L)'
;MDWIRSRALNAVTWALKEGYVFDYVLLIVLMVLNFGVAVEVVEPKERFFIPGDPTLSYPKQDDKMVPSWLLVLVAGAGPLGIFAMWQLRMRSWVDWHHSSLSAAEAFALASTWKRWMNLVGRLRPDWYGLITLVTEKASAVWLLFGPELLSNSSPGPRASHAAVRALHLY
;
A
#
# COMPACT_ATOMS: atom_id res chain seq x y z
N MET A 1 -1.54 -14.15 45.22
CA MET A 1 -1.95 -13.34 44.04
C MET A 1 -0.93 -12.26 43.67
N ASP A 2 -0.01 -11.90 44.57
CA ASP A 2 0.92 -10.78 44.38
C ASP A 2 1.97 -11.01 43.29
N TRP A 3 2.35 -12.26 43.05
CA TRP A 3 3.32 -12.61 42.00
C TRP A 3 2.80 -12.38 40.57
N ILE A 4 1.48 -12.51 40.35
CA ILE A 4 0.86 -12.23 39.04
C ILE A 4 0.84 -10.71 38.82
N ARG A 5 0.46 -9.96 39.86
CA ARG A 5 0.41 -8.50 39.83
C ARG A 5 1.79 -7.88 39.61
N SER A 6 2.83 -8.39 40.26
CA SER A 6 4.20 -7.90 40.07
C SER A 6 4.73 -8.20 38.67
N ARG A 7 4.45 -9.38 38.10
CA ARG A 7 4.81 -9.68 36.70
C ARG A 7 4.06 -8.81 35.70
N ALA A 8 2.79 -8.55 35.93
CA ALA A 8 2.00 -7.65 35.08
C ALA A 8 2.54 -6.21 35.13
N LEU A 9 2.84 -5.68 36.32
CA LEU A 9 3.41 -4.34 36.47
C LEU A 9 4.80 -4.24 35.84
N ASN A 10 5.63 -5.27 35.98
CA ASN A 10 6.95 -5.32 35.33
C ASN A 10 6.83 -5.36 33.80
N ALA A 11 5.87 -6.10 33.25
CA ALA A 11 5.62 -6.11 31.80
C ALA A 11 5.11 -4.76 31.29
N VAL A 12 4.19 -4.12 32.01
CA VAL A 12 3.65 -2.79 31.65
C VAL A 12 4.73 -1.71 31.74
N THR A 13 5.55 -1.74 32.80
CA THR A 13 6.66 -0.78 32.94
C THR A 13 7.74 -1.02 31.91
N TRP A 14 8.03 -2.26 31.53
CA TRP A 14 8.96 -2.58 30.43
C TRP A 14 8.42 -2.06 29.09
N ALA A 15 7.14 -2.27 28.80
CA ALA A 15 6.49 -1.75 27.60
C ALA A 15 6.49 -0.21 27.53
N LEU A 16 6.28 0.47 28.66
CA LEU A 16 6.21 1.94 28.73
C LEU A 16 7.58 2.63 28.81
N LYS A 17 8.54 2.07 29.56
CA LYS A 17 9.86 2.71 29.78
C LYS A 17 10.78 2.61 28.57
N GLU A 18 10.67 1.55 27.79
CA GLU A 18 11.56 1.33 26.64
C GLU A 18 10.99 1.86 25.31
N GLY A 19 9.86 2.59 25.34
CA GLY A 19 9.35 3.30 24.16
C GLY A 19 8.53 2.45 23.19
N TYR A 20 8.37 1.15 23.44
CA TYR A 20 7.66 0.22 22.54
C TYR A 20 6.22 0.63 22.23
N VAL A 21 5.54 1.29 23.17
CA VAL A 21 4.18 1.80 22.92
C VAL A 21 4.15 2.80 21.76
N PHE A 22 5.18 3.64 21.62
CA PHE A 22 5.25 4.59 20.52
C PHE A 22 5.43 3.88 19.17
N ASP A 23 6.31 2.88 19.09
CA ASP A 23 6.55 2.09 17.88
C ASP A 23 5.29 1.34 17.45
N TYR A 24 4.55 0.76 18.40
CA TYR A 24 3.26 0.12 18.12
C TYR A 24 2.19 1.11 17.65
N VAL A 25 2.11 2.29 18.27
CA VAL A 25 1.19 3.35 17.84
C VAL A 25 1.56 3.82 16.43
N LEU A 26 2.83 4.07 16.16
CA LEU A 26 3.32 4.48 14.85
C LEU A 26 3.03 3.41 13.78
N LEU A 27 3.32 2.15 14.09
CA LEU A 27 3.02 1.02 13.21
C LEU A 27 1.51 0.96 12.88
N ILE A 28 0.64 1.02 13.90
CA ILE A 28 -0.82 1.01 13.71
C ILE A 28 -1.25 2.20 12.85
N VAL A 29 -0.76 3.41 13.15
CA VAL A 29 -1.08 4.62 12.38
C VAL A 29 -0.68 4.45 10.92
N LEU A 30 0.54 3.99 10.64
CA LEU A 30 1.01 3.75 9.27
C LEU A 30 0.22 2.65 8.57
N MET A 31 -0.20 1.62 9.30
CA MET A 31 -1.02 0.54 8.73
C MET A 31 -2.43 1.02 8.41
N VAL A 32 -3.03 1.84 9.29
CA VAL A 32 -4.31 2.50 9.03
C VAL A 32 -4.18 3.46 7.85
N LEU A 33 -3.11 4.24 7.75
CA LEU A 33 -2.90 5.13 6.59
C LEU A 33 -2.65 4.37 5.28
N ASN A 34 -2.01 3.21 5.33
CA ASN A 34 -1.78 2.38 4.14
C ASN A 34 -3.03 1.62 3.70
N PHE A 35 -3.79 1.03 4.63
CA PHE A 35 -4.84 0.05 4.35
C PHE A 35 -6.25 0.52 4.70
N GLY A 36 -6.41 1.43 5.66
CA GLY A 36 -7.71 1.87 6.17
C GLY A 36 -8.17 3.23 5.63
N VAL A 37 -7.28 4.23 5.61
CA VAL A 37 -7.52 5.50 4.92
C VAL A 37 -7.11 5.27 3.49
N ALA A 38 -8.08 4.87 2.68
CA ALA A 38 -7.87 4.81 1.26
C ALA A 38 -7.36 6.19 0.79
N VAL A 39 -6.16 6.22 0.22
CA VAL A 39 -5.63 7.37 -0.52
C VAL A 39 -6.62 7.81 -1.63
N GLU A 40 -7.67 7.01 -1.91
CA GLU A 40 -8.88 7.40 -2.63
C GLU A 40 -9.58 8.67 -2.13
N VAL A 41 -9.38 9.08 -0.87
CA VAL A 41 -9.92 10.35 -0.36
C VAL A 41 -9.11 11.54 -0.88
N VAL A 42 -7.83 11.33 -1.23
CA VAL A 42 -6.94 12.38 -1.73
C VAL A 42 -6.80 12.24 -3.23
N GLU A 43 -7.50 13.09 -3.97
CA GLU A 43 -7.40 13.11 -5.42
C GLU A 43 -5.96 13.40 -5.85
N PRO A 44 -5.38 12.59 -6.77
CA PRO A 44 -4.07 12.88 -7.33
C PRO A 44 -4.08 14.24 -8.00
N LYS A 45 -2.95 14.95 -7.90
CA LYS A 45 -2.80 16.25 -8.53
C LYS A 45 -3.03 16.13 -10.04
N GLU A 46 -3.98 16.89 -10.57
CA GLU A 46 -4.20 17.01 -12.01
C GLU A 46 -2.93 17.52 -12.69
N ARG A 47 -2.60 16.92 -13.83
CA ARG A 47 -1.41 17.27 -14.61
C ARG A 47 -1.79 17.54 -16.03
N PHE A 48 -1.16 18.56 -16.58
CA PHE A 48 -1.17 18.78 -18.00
C PHE A 48 -0.41 17.62 -18.68
N PHE A 49 -1.06 17.02 -19.68
CA PHE A 49 -0.45 16.03 -20.57
C PHE A 49 -0.84 16.39 -22.00
N ILE A 50 0.04 16.09 -22.95
CA ILE A 50 -0.22 16.32 -24.37
C ILE A 50 -0.82 15.03 -24.93
N PRO A 51 -2.01 15.08 -25.56
CA PRO A 51 -2.58 13.93 -26.25
C PRO A 51 -1.58 13.37 -27.28
N GLY A 52 -1.26 12.07 -27.18
CA GLY A 52 -0.32 11.42 -28.08
C GLY A 52 1.17 11.60 -27.73
N ASP A 53 1.50 12.09 -26.53
CA ASP A 53 2.89 12.16 -26.06
C ASP A 53 3.57 10.77 -26.10
N PRO A 54 4.66 10.60 -26.87
CA PRO A 54 5.37 9.34 -26.99
C PRO A 54 6.02 8.88 -25.67
N THR A 55 6.23 9.77 -24.71
CA THR A 55 6.79 9.42 -23.40
C THR A 55 5.80 8.68 -22.50
N LEU A 56 4.49 8.76 -22.81
CA LEU A 56 3.39 8.15 -22.05
C LEU A 56 2.71 6.98 -22.77
N SER A 57 3.16 6.66 -23.99
CA SER A 57 2.54 5.67 -24.87
C SER A 57 3.31 4.35 -24.94
N TYR A 58 4.12 4.04 -23.93
CA TYR A 58 4.78 2.73 -23.87
C TYR A 58 3.73 1.62 -23.72
N PRO A 59 3.87 0.50 -24.47
CA PRO A 59 2.94 -0.61 -24.37
C PRO A 59 2.99 -1.20 -22.96
N LYS A 60 1.81 -1.43 -22.37
CA LYS A 60 1.72 -2.04 -21.04
C LYS A 60 2.14 -3.52 -21.12
N GLN A 61 3.06 -3.91 -20.25
CA GLN A 61 3.64 -5.26 -20.22
C GLN A 61 3.09 -6.04 -19.02
N ASP A 62 1.81 -6.40 -19.07
CA ASP A 62 1.12 -7.12 -17.98
C ASP A 62 1.74 -8.50 -17.70
N ASP A 63 2.34 -9.12 -18.70
CA ASP A 63 3.04 -10.41 -18.63
C ASP A 63 4.42 -10.33 -17.95
N LYS A 64 5.06 -9.15 -17.99
CA LYS A 64 6.41 -8.92 -17.43
C LYS A 64 6.39 -8.19 -16.09
N MET A 65 5.23 -7.67 -15.69
CA MET A 65 5.07 -6.97 -14.43
C MET A 65 4.93 -7.94 -13.26
N VAL A 66 5.69 -7.69 -12.20
CA VAL A 66 5.56 -8.42 -10.93
C VAL A 66 4.25 -8.00 -10.26
N PRO A 67 3.37 -8.95 -9.90
CA PRO A 67 2.10 -8.59 -9.29
C PRO A 67 2.30 -8.00 -7.89
N SER A 68 1.44 -7.04 -7.51
CA SER A 68 1.55 -6.27 -6.26
C SER A 68 1.57 -7.16 -5.01
N TRP A 69 0.84 -8.27 -4.99
CA TRP A 69 0.86 -9.22 -3.86
C TRP A 69 2.23 -9.88 -3.68
N LEU A 70 2.95 -10.16 -4.78
CA LEU A 70 4.28 -10.75 -4.71
C LEU A 70 5.30 -9.75 -4.17
N LEU A 71 5.11 -8.45 -4.42
CA LEU A 71 5.91 -7.41 -3.79
C LEU A 71 5.73 -7.38 -2.27
N VAL A 72 4.50 -7.57 -1.78
CA VAL A 72 4.24 -7.66 -0.33
C VAL A 72 4.95 -8.87 0.28
N LEU A 73 4.94 -10.02 -0.41
CA LEU A 73 5.65 -11.21 0.06
C LEU A 73 7.16 -11.01 0.07
N VAL A 74 7.75 -10.51 -1.02
CA VAL A 74 9.20 -10.36 -1.13
C VAL A 74 9.71 -9.26 -0.19
N ALA A 75 9.06 -8.09 -0.16
CA ALA A 75 9.52 -6.95 0.62
C ALA A 75 9.09 -7.00 2.09
N GLY A 76 7.97 -7.66 2.42
CA GLY A 76 7.47 -7.82 3.79
C GLY A 76 7.86 -9.16 4.40
N ALA A 77 7.43 -10.27 3.81
CA ALA A 77 7.67 -11.60 4.36
C ALA A 77 9.13 -12.07 4.20
N GLY A 78 9.84 -11.62 3.16
CA GLY A 78 11.25 -11.95 2.95
C GLY A 78 12.15 -11.60 4.15
N PRO A 79 12.24 -10.32 4.55
CA PRO A 79 13.02 -9.91 5.72
C PRO A 79 12.59 -10.61 7.01
N LEU A 80 11.28 -10.75 7.25
CA LEU A 80 10.75 -11.49 8.40
C LEU A 80 11.19 -12.95 8.41
N GLY A 81 11.21 -13.61 7.25
CA GLY A 81 11.70 -14.99 7.10
C GLY A 81 13.19 -15.11 7.42
N ILE A 82 14.01 -14.16 6.98
CA ILE A 82 15.45 -14.13 7.30
C ILE A 82 15.66 -14.00 8.81
N PHE A 83 14.96 -13.06 9.45
CA PHE A 83 15.01 -12.90 10.89
C PHE A 83 14.50 -14.15 11.62
N ALA A 84 13.46 -14.83 11.09
CA ALA A 84 12.92 -16.03 11.71
C ALA A 84 13.93 -17.17 11.67
N MET A 85 14.60 -17.35 10.53
CA MET A 85 15.66 -18.35 10.39
C MET A 85 16.83 -18.06 11.33
N TRP A 86 17.27 -16.81 11.42
CA TRP A 86 18.34 -16.42 12.35
C TRP A 86 17.92 -16.65 13.81
N GLN A 87 16.66 -16.40 14.12
CA GLN A 87 16.11 -16.57 15.44
C GLN A 87 16.12 -18.02 15.92
N LEU A 88 15.95 -19.00 15.02
CA LEU A 88 16.07 -20.43 15.37
C LEU A 88 17.45 -20.76 15.95
N ARG A 89 18.48 -19.98 15.59
CA ARG A 89 19.85 -20.14 16.11
C ARG A 89 20.09 -19.39 17.42
N MET A 90 19.52 -18.20 17.59
CA MET A 90 19.75 -17.32 18.77
C MET A 90 18.84 -17.66 19.96
N ARG A 91 17.65 -18.22 19.71
CA ARG A 91 16.67 -18.63 20.74
C ARG A 91 16.25 -17.54 21.76
N SER A 92 16.43 -16.26 21.44
CA SER A 92 16.00 -15.11 22.27
C SER A 92 14.69 -14.49 21.78
N TRP A 93 13.58 -14.65 22.51
CA TRP A 93 12.28 -14.06 22.12
C TRP A 93 12.31 -12.52 22.03
N VAL A 94 13.22 -11.89 22.77
CA VAL A 94 13.41 -10.44 22.77
C VAL A 94 14.00 -9.99 21.44
N ASP A 95 15.04 -10.67 20.95
CA ASP A 95 15.70 -10.35 19.68
C ASP A 95 14.72 -10.54 18.49
N TRP A 96 13.88 -11.57 18.55
CA TRP A 96 12.81 -11.80 17.56
C TRP A 96 11.78 -10.68 17.57
N HIS A 97 11.35 -10.26 18.76
CA HIS A 97 10.39 -9.19 18.89
C HIS A 97 10.91 -7.89 18.28
N HIS A 98 12.14 -7.48 18.62
CA HIS A 98 12.73 -6.25 18.06
C HIS A 98 12.93 -6.31 16.56
N SER A 99 13.44 -7.43 16.05
CA SER A 99 13.67 -7.59 14.60
C SER A 99 12.35 -7.64 13.81
N SER A 100 11.32 -8.31 14.33
CA SER A 100 10.02 -8.37 13.67
C SER A 100 9.26 -7.04 13.72
N LEU A 101 9.32 -6.33 14.85
CA LEU A 101 8.73 -4.99 14.99
C LEU A 101 9.40 -4.01 14.01
N SER A 102 10.74 -4.00 13.97
CA SER A 102 11.51 -3.15 13.05
C SER A 102 11.22 -3.47 11.57
N ALA A 103 11.11 -4.75 11.22
CA ALA A 103 10.76 -5.16 9.86
C ALA A 103 9.36 -4.67 9.45
N ALA A 104 8.38 -4.83 10.35
CA ALA A 104 7.00 -4.41 10.12
C ALA A 104 6.91 -2.89 9.95
N GLU A 105 7.61 -2.13 10.79
CA GLU A 105 7.64 -0.68 10.74
C GLU A 105 8.34 -0.15 9.49
N ALA A 106 9.49 -0.71 9.12
CA ALA A 106 10.20 -0.37 7.89
C ALA A 106 9.32 -0.61 6.65
N PHE A 107 8.61 -1.74 6.61
CA PHE A 107 7.67 -2.04 5.54
C PHE A 107 6.50 -1.05 5.49
N ALA A 108 5.94 -0.70 6.65
CA ALA A 108 4.86 0.28 6.79
C ALA A 108 5.28 1.66 6.24
N LEU A 109 6.45 2.16 6.68
CA LEU A 109 7.00 3.43 6.25
C LEU A 109 7.29 3.45 4.74
N ALA A 110 7.97 2.42 4.23
CA ALA A 110 8.32 2.34 2.81
C ALA A 110 7.08 2.30 1.91
N SER A 111 6.06 1.53 2.29
CA SER A 111 4.79 1.45 1.55
C SER A 111 4.00 2.77 1.62
N THR A 112 3.95 3.42 2.79
CA THR A 112 3.32 4.74 2.95
C THR A 112 4.02 5.76 2.06
N TRP A 113 5.36 5.85 2.15
CA TRP A 113 6.16 6.78 1.36
C TRP A 113 5.92 6.64 -0.14
N LYS A 114 5.96 5.39 -0.64
CA LYS A 114 5.70 5.09 -2.05
C LYS A 114 4.32 5.58 -2.50
N ARG A 115 3.29 5.39 -1.67
CA ARG A 115 1.93 5.86 -1.97
C ARG A 115 1.85 7.38 -2.04
N TRP A 116 2.45 8.11 -1.10
CA TRP A 116 2.50 9.57 -1.13
C TRP A 116 3.26 10.10 -2.35
N MET A 117 4.37 9.47 -2.72
CA MET A 117 5.12 9.84 -3.92
C MET A 117 4.32 9.60 -5.20
N ASN A 118 3.44 8.60 -5.25
CA ASN A 118 2.58 8.39 -6.41
C ASN A 118 1.52 9.49 -6.59
N LEU A 119 1.12 10.20 -5.52
CA LEU A 119 0.21 11.35 -5.62
C LEU A 119 0.88 12.56 -6.27
N VAL A 120 2.17 12.78 -5.97
CA VAL A 120 2.92 13.97 -6.41
C VAL A 120 3.92 13.69 -7.55
N GLY A 121 4.19 12.43 -7.87
CA GLY A 121 5.15 11.99 -8.89
C GLY A 121 4.63 12.04 -10.33
N ARG A 122 5.55 11.97 -11.30
CA ARG A 122 5.24 12.05 -12.74
C ARG A 122 4.34 10.89 -13.20
N LEU A 123 3.54 11.13 -14.25
CA LEU A 123 2.78 10.07 -14.91
C LEU A 123 3.70 8.94 -15.36
N ARG A 124 3.23 7.70 -15.24
CA ARG A 124 4.00 6.54 -15.64
C ARG A 124 4.10 6.47 -17.17
N PRO A 125 5.20 5.94 -17.73
CA PRO A 125 5.38 5.84 -19.18
C PRO A 125 4.34 4.95 -19.89
N ASP A 126 3.64 4.09 -19.16
CA ASP A 126 2.58 3.17 -19.63
C ASP A 126 1.15 3.73 -19.41
N TRP A 127 1.04 5.01 -19.03
CA TRP A 127 -0.22 5.61 -18.57
C TRP A 127 -1.37 5.49 -19.59
N TYR A 128 -1.11 5.70 -20.88
CA TYR A 128 -2.15 5.53 -21.91
C TYR A 128 -2.68 4.10 -21.99
N GLY A 129 -1.80 3.10 -21.95
CA GLY A 129 -2.19 1.69 -21.95
C GLY A 129 -2.95 1.26 -20.69
N LEU A 130 -2.76 1.97 -19.57
CA LEU A 130 -3.49 1.71 -18.34
C LEU A 130 -4.92 2.26 -18.40
N ILE A 131 -5.11 3.47 -18.96
CA ILE A 131 -6.44 4.08 -19.10
C ILE A 131 -7.31 3.30 -20.07
N THR A 132 -6.77 2.83 -21.20
CA THR A 132 -7.53 2.04 -22.17
C THR A 132 -8.09 0.78 -21.53
N LEU A 133 -7.26 0.04 -20.79
CA LEU A 133 -7.69 -1.17 -20.08
C LEU A 133 -8.73 -0.90 -18.98
N VAL A 134 -8.58 0.19 -18.24
CA VAL A 134 -9.59 0.58 -17.24
C VAL A 134 -10.91 0.91 -17.93
N THR A 135 -10.86 1.63 -19.05
CA THR A 135 -12.04 2.03 -19.81
C THR A 135 -12.74 0.80 -20.40
N GLU A 136 -11.98 -0.17 -20.92
CA GLU A 136 -12.49 -1.46 -21.40
C GLU A 136 -13.09 -2.32 -20.30
N LYS A 137 -12.44 -2.41 -19.13
CA LYS A 137 -13.01 -3.13 -17.97
C LYS A 137 -14.27 -2.45 -17.46
N ALA A 138 -14.28 -1.12 -17.39
CA ALA A 138 -15.44 -0.35 -16.96
C ALA A 138 -16.62 -0.49 -17.94
N SER A 139 -16.36 -0.49 -19.25
CA SER A 139 -17.40 -0.72 -20.27
C SER A 139 -17.91 -2.17 -20.26
N ALA A 140 -17.05 -3.16 -19.99
CA ALA A 140 -17.48 -4.55 -19.80
C ALA A 140 -18.39 -4.71 -18.57
N VAL A 141 -18.08 -4.04 -17.45
CA VAL A 141 -18.96 -3.97 -16.27
C VAL A 141 -20.26 -3.24 -16.61
N TRP A 142 -20.22 -2.17 -17.40
CA TRP A 142 -21.40 -1.45 -17.89
C TRP A 142 -22.36 -2.36 -18.67
N LEU A 143 -21.82 -3.22 -19.53
CA LEU A 143 -22.59 -4.19 -20.30
C LEU A 143 -23.19 -5.31 -19.44
N LEU A 144 -22.56 -5.66 -18.32
CA LEU A 144 -23.01 -6.73 -17.43
C LEU A 144 -24.03 -6.26 -16.37
N PHE A 145 -23.93 -5.01 -15.90
CA PHE A 145 -24.73 -4.52 -14.76
C PHE A 145 -25.71 -3.39 -15.11
N GLY A 146 -25.71 -2.91 -16.35
CA GLY A 146 -26.71 -1.97 -16.86
C GLY A 146 -26.46 -0.48 -16.51
N PRO A 147 -27.08 0.45 -17.26
CA PRO A 147 -26.81 1.89 -17.23
C PRO A 147 -27.11 2.61 -15.90
N GLU A 148 -27.88 2.02 -15.00
CA GLU A 148 -28.41 2.75 -13.82
C GLU A 148 -27.34 3.10 -12.79
N LEU A 149 -26.20 2.41 -12.75
CA LEU A 149 -25.14 2.69 -11.77
C LEU A 149 -24.19 3.84 -12.16
N LEU A 150 -24.26 4.35 -13.39
CA LEU A 150 -23.26 5.29 -13.92
C LEU A 150 -23.82 6.46 -14.76
N SER A 151 -25.12 6.78 -14.65
CA SER A 151 -25.70 7.95 -15.36
C SER A 151 -25.07 9.30 -14.99
N ASN A 152 -24.11 9.33 -14.06
CA ASN A 152 -23.38 10.51 -13.62
C ASN A 152 -21.89 10.54 -14.06
N SER A 153 -21.44 9.62 -14.91
CA SER A 153 -20.02 9.53 -15.31
C SER A 153 -19.80 9.52 -16.83
N SER A 154 -20.47 10.42 -17.56
CA SER A 154 -20.07 10.68 -18.95
C SER A 154 -18.61 11.16 -18.98
N PRO A 155 -17.80 10.72 -19.95
CA PRO A 155 -16.40 11.13 -20.07
C PRO A 155 -16.36 12.53 -20.67
N GLY A 156 -16.70 13.53 -19.87
CA GLY A 156 -16.16 14.88 -20.06
C GLY A 156 -14.66 14.88 -19.74
N PRO A 157 -13.97 16.03 -19.83
CA PRO A 157 -12.55 16.17 -19.47
C PRO A 157 -12.18 15.74 -18.02
N ARG A 158 -13.16 15.28 -17.25
CA ARG A 158 -13.09 14.67 -15.91
C ARG A 158 -13.01 13.13 -15.90
N ALA A 159 -12.75 12.50 -17.05
CA ALA A 159 -12.51 11.04 -17.13
C ALA A 159 -11.28 10.57 -16.31
N SER A 160 -10.48 11.52 -15.80
CA SER A 160 -9.42 11.32 -14.83
C SER A 160 -9.90 10.62 -13.56
N HIS A 161 -11.10 10.90 -13.03
CA HIS A 161 -11.50 10.40 -11.70
C HIS A 161 -11.82 8.89 -11.69
N ALA A 162 -12.44 8.36 -12.75
CA ALA A 162 -12.74 6.93 -12.86
C ALA A 162 -11.49 6.10 -13.20
N ALA A 163 -10.63 6.63 -14.09
CA ALA A 163 -9.37 6.00 -14.45
C ALA A 163 -8.39 5.93 -13.26
N VAL A 164 -8.34 6.99 -12.45
CA VAL A 164 -7.55 7.06 -11.22
C VAL A 164 -8.07 6.11 -10.14
N ARG A 165 -9.39 5.95 -9.97
CA ARG A 165 -9.95 4.99 -8.99
C ARG A 165 -9.59 3.55 -9.32
N ALA A 166 -9.62 3.17 -10.59
CA ALA A 166 -9.22 1.82 -10.99
C ALA A 166 -7.71 1.56 -10.88
N LEU A 167 -6.90 2.63 -10.92
CA LEU A 167 -5.44 2.60 -10.75
C LEU A 167 -5.02 2.27 -9.30
N HIS A 168 -5.94 2.43 -8.34
CA HIS A 168 -5.73 2.14 -6.92
C HIS A 168 -6.10 0.71 -6.50
N LEU A 169 -6.87 -0.02 -7.32
CA LEU A 169 -7.24 -1.42 -7.09
C LEU A 169 -6.21 -2.43 -7.62
N TYR A 170 -5.07 -1.96 -8.15
CA TYR A 170 -3.96 -2.76 -8.66
C TYR A 170 -2.64 -2.43 -7.96
#